data_AF-A0A3B8Y8Z5-F1
#
_entry.id   AF-A0A3B8Y8Z5-F1
#
_cell.length_a   1.000
_cell.length_b   1.000
_cell.length_c   1.000
_cell.angle_alpha   90.00
_cell.angle_beta   90.00
_cell.angle_gamma   90.00
#
_symmetry.space_group_name_H-M   'P 1'
#
loop_
_entity.id
_entity.type
_entity.pdbx_description
1 polymer ?
#
loop_
_entity_poly.entity_id
_entity_poly.type
_entity_poly.pdbx_seq_one_letter_code
_entity_poly.pdbx_strand_id
1 'polypeptide(L)' 'MNKLTEKQAYLAMIEFLDYYYEQTQSDEVGELLGSLQLLEDGKPADPAMWKDWLKSIEKVNLEIAKT' A
#
# COMPACT_ATOMS: atom_id res chain seq x y z
N MET A 1 14.81 1.99 14.32
CA MET A 1 13.59 1.39 13.73
C MET A 1 14.01 0.20 12.89
N ASN A 2 13.25 -0.90 12.94
CA ASN A 2 13.51 -2.07 12.11
C ASN A 2 12.99 -1.84 10.69
N LYS A 3 13.70 -2.39 9.69
CA LYS A 3 13.25 -2.36 8.29
C LYS A 3 11.96 -3.17 8.18
N LEU A 4 10.90 -2.55 7.66
CA LEU A 4 9.63 -3.23 7.41
C LEU A 4 9.80 -4.24 6.27
N THR A 5 9.07 -5.35 6.35
CA THR A 5 8.87 -6.21 5.18
C THR A 5 7.98 -5.51 4.14
N GLU A 6 7.99 -5.97 2.89
CA GLU A 6 7.14 -5.45 1.81
C GLU A 6 5.66 -5.45 2.21
N LYS A 7 5.22 -6.52 2.89
CA LYS A 7 3.84 -6.64 3.41
C LYS A 7 3.56 -5.67 4.56
N GLN A 8 4.49 -5.51 5.50
CA GLN A 8 4.33 -4.55 6.60
C GLN A 8 4.28 -3.11 6.09
N ALA A 9 5.10 -2.77 5.10
CA ALA A 9 5.07 -1.46 4.46
C ALA A 9 3.77 -1.25 3.67
N TYR A 10 3.22 -2.31 3.04
CA TYR A 10 1.90 -2.26 2.38
C TYR A 10 0.79 -1.95 3.38
N LEU A 11 0.76 -2.66 4.51
CA LEU A 11 -0.22 -2.43 5.56
C LEU A 11 -0.10 -1.03 6.16
N ALA A 12 1.12 -0.53 6.35
CA ALA A 12 1.34 0.84 6.81
C ALA A 12 0.83 1.89 5.80
N MET A 13 0.94 1.61 4.50
CA MET A 13 0.40 2.47 3.45
C MET A 13 -1.15 2.47 3.44
N ILE A 14 -1.77 1.29 3.62
CA ILE A 14 -3.23 1.18 3.76
C ILE A 14 -3.71 1.97 4.98
N GLU A 15 -3.10 1.75 6.15
CA GLU A 15 -3.45 2.45 7.40
C GLU A 15 -3.37 3.97 7.25
N PHE A 16 -2.33 4.46 6.57
CA PHE A 16 -2.18 5.89 6.32
C PHE A 16 -3.30 6.45 5.43
N LEU A 17 -3.68 5.72 4.37
CA LEU A 17 -4.76 6.11 3.49
C LEU A 17 -6.12 6.03 4.17
N ASP A 18 -6.33 5.04 5.03
CA ASP A 18 -7.56 4.88 5.81
C ASP A 18 -7.75 6.07 6.76
N TYR A 19 -6.71 6.41 7.53
CA TYR A 19 -6.70 7.63 8.33
C TYR A 19 -6.99 8.88 7.50
N TYR A 20 -6.39 9.01 6.31
CA TYR A 20 -6.64 10.16 5.43
C TYR A 20 -8.10 10.19 4.91
N TYR A 21 -8.67 9.03 4.58
CA TYR A 21 -10.06 8.90 4.18
C TYR A 21 -11.00 9.30 5.33
N GLU A 22 -10.74 8.87 6.56
CA GLU A 22 -11.53 9.27 7.73
C GLU A 22 -11.65 10.81 7.85
N GLN A 23 -10.54 11.53 7.60
CA GLN A 23 -10.51 12.99 7.70
C GLN A 23 -11.16 13.72 6.52
N THR A 24 -11.15 13.12 5.33
CA THR A 24 -11.51 13.81 4.09
C THR A 24 -12.82 13.33 3.46
N GLN A 25 -13.21 12.09 3.74
CA GLN A 25 -14.32 11.37 3.10
C GLN A 25 -14.19 11.40 1.57
N SER A 26 -12.96 11.36 1.05
CA SER A 26 -12.69 11.41 -0.39
C SER A 26 -13.10 10.10 -1.07
N ASP A 27 -14.06 10.18 -2.00
CA ASP A 27 -14.54 9.01 -2.76
C ASP A 27 -13.40 8.29 -3.50
N GLU A 28 -12.50 9.03 -4.13
CA GLU A 28 -11.34 8.45 -4.83
C GLU A 28 -10.43 7.63 -3.91
N VAL A 29 -10.23 8.09 -2.67
CA VAL A 29 -9.44 7.36 -1.67
C VAL A 29 -10.21 6.14 -1.16
N GLY A 30 -11.53 6.26 -0.98
CA GLY A 30 -12.39 5.14 -0.61
C GLY A 30 -12.40 4.02 -1.66
N GLU A 31 -12.49 4.36 -2.95
CA GLU A 31 -12.41 3.41 -4.06
C GLU A 31 -11.04 2.70 -4.11
N LEU A 32 -9.96 3.46 -3.90
CA LEU A 32 -8.61 2.90 -3.82
C LEU A 32 -8.47 1.95 -2.62
N LEU A 33 -8.93 2.35 -1.43
CA LEU A 33 -8.92 1.51 -0.23
C LEU A 33 -9.69 0.20 -0.44
N GLY A 34 -10.86 0.26 -1.10
CA GLY A 34 -11.62 -0.93 -1.48
C GLY A 34 -10.82 -1.89 -2.36
N SER A 35 -9.98 -1.37 -3.26
CA SER A 35 -9.10 -2.17 -4.12
C SER A 35 -7.89 -2.74 -3.37
N LEU A 36 -7.38 -2.01 -2.37
CA LEU A 36 -6.20 -2.38 -1.58
C LEU A 36 -6.50 -3.35 -0.43
N GLN A 37 -7.75 -3.40 0.06
CA GLN A 37 -8.15 -4.22 1.19
C GLN A 37 -7.72 -5.69 1.01
N LEU A 38 -7.13 -6.27 2.06
CA LEU A 38 -6.78 -7.69 2.05
C LEU A 38 -8.01 -8.58 2.27
N LEU A 39 -8.16 -9.59 1.44
CA LEU A 39 -9.14 -10.66 1.58
C LEU A 39 -8.66 -11.72 2.58
N GLU A 40 -9.51 -12.72 2.85
CA GLU A 40 -9.20 -13.82 3.80
C GLU A 40 -7.93 -14.61 3.41
N ASP A 41 -7.59 -14.65 2.12
CA ASP A 41 -6.37 -15.30 1.63
C ASP A 41 -5.10 -14.43 1.80
N GLY A 42 -5.26 -13.23 2.36
CA GLY A 42 -4.18 -12.29 2.61
C GLY A 42 -3.67 -11.55 1.36
N LYS A 43 -4.40 -11.61 0.24
CA LYS A 43 -4.11 -10.84 -0.98
C LYS A 43 -5.06 -9.64 -1.12
N PRO A 44 -4.67 -8.58 -1.85
CA PRO A 44 -5.55 -7.46 -2.10
C PRO A 44 -6.79 -7.86 -2.91
N ALA A 45 -7.88 -7.12 -2.74
CA ALA A 45 -9.13 -7.31 -3.46
C ALA A 45 -8.94 -7.19 -4.99
N ASP A 46 -8.13 -6.23 -5.44
CA ASP A 46 -7.58 -6.22 -6.79
C ASP A 46 -6.17 -6.85 -6.82
N PRO A 47 -6.00 -8.01 -7.46
CA PRO A 47 -4.70 -8.68 -7.57
C PRO A 47 -3.58 -7.83 -8.21
N ALA A 48 -3.92 -6.83 -9.04
CA ALA A 48 -2.94 -5.94 -9.65
C ALA A 48 -2.22 -5.06 -8.61
N MET A 49 -2.89 -4.72 -7.50
CA MET A 49 -2.36 -3.81 -6.48
C MET A 49 -1.07 -4.33 -5.84
N TRP A 50 -0.99 -5.64 -5.58
CA TRP A 50 0.22 -6.22 -5.00
C TRP A 50 1.42 -6.10 -5.96
N LYS A 51 1.19 -6.31 -7.25
CA LYS A 51 2.25 -6.20 -8.27
C LYS A 51 2.75 -4.76 -8.38
N ASP A 52 1.86 -3.79 -8.38
CA ASP A 52 2.23 -2.37 -8.49
C ASP A 52 2.90 -1.85 -7.21
N TRP A 53 2.51 -2.38 -6.06
CA TRP A 53 3.23 -2.16 -4.80
C TRP A 53 4.68 -2.65 -4.84
N LEU A 54 4.92 -3.89 -5.27
CA LEU A 54 6.27 -4.44 -5.37
C LEU A 54 7.16 -3.63 -6.33
N LYS A 55 6.62 -3.18 -7.47
CA LYS A 55 7.34 -2.27 -8.39
C LYS A 55 7.70 -0.95 -7.72
N SER A 56 6.81 -0.41 -6.89
CA SER A 56 7.06 0.84 -6.15
C SER A 56 8.20 0.67 -5.14
N ILE A 57 8.21 -0.44 -4.40
CA ILE A 57 9.32 -0.79 -3.50
C ILE A 57 10.64 -0.94 -4.27
N GLU A 58 10.64 -1.67 -5.39
CA GLU A 58 11.83 -1.85 -6.22
C GLU A 58 12.40 -0.50 -6.67
N LYS A 59 11.53 0.39 -7.17
CA LYS A 59 11.94 1.74 -7.58
C LYS A 59 12.56 2.52 -6.43
N VAL A 60 11.95 2.52 -5.25
CA VAL A 60 12.48 3.23 -4.07
C VAL A 60 13.85 2.65 -3.66
N ASN A 61 13.99 1.32 -3.65
CA ASN A 61 15.26 0.68 -3.33
C ASN A 61 16.36 1.04 -4.34
N LEU A 62 16.02 1.12 -5.64
CA LEU A 62 16.95 1.56 -6.68
C LEU A 62 17.38 3.01 -6.49
N GLU A 63 16.48 3.92 -6.10
CA GLU A 63 16.86 5.32 -5.82
C GLU A 63 17.75 5.42 -4.58
N ILE A 64 17.45 4.68 -3.50
CA ILE A 64 18.30 4.63 -2.30
C ILE A 64 19.70 4.08 -2.62
N ALA A 65 19.81 3.11 -3.53
CA ALA A 65 21.12 2.57 -3.93
C ALA A 65 21.97 3.55 -4.76
N LYS A 66 21.38 4.63 -5.29
CA LYS A 66 22.11 5.68 -6.02
C LYS A 66 22.64 6.80 -5.11
N THR A 67 22.09 6.93 -3.91
CA THR A 67 22.50 7.90 -2.88
C THR A 67 23.57 7.34 -1.96
#